data_AF-A0A917RY88-F1
#
_entry.id   AF-A0A917RY88-F1
#
_cell.length_a   1.000
_cell.length_b   1.000
_cell.length_c   1.000
_cell.angle_alpha   90.00
_cell.angle_beta   90.00
_cell.angle_gamma   90.00
#
_symmetry.space_group_name_H-M   'P 1'
#
loop_
_entity.id
_entity.type
_entity.pdbx_description
1 polymer ?
#
loop_
_entity_poly.entity_id
_entity_poly.type
_entity_poly.pdbx_seq_one_letter_code
_entity_poly.pdbx_strand_id
1 'polypeptide(L)'
;MPSTAPTFNRVASTAVESTAAQILERCLLADGSLFTPDQQVWTRQHLAQLHHAYVDAPDVSTGKFADKLAGQLSDVSDAARQLFAEIYALNVLPLVNFKQTTKVGYIQGVLDGMQSPVPIPPAVVDAFSGGVFHGGQASSQRGWAQLSFLVDFVDYFKSQVVSVQQMAADDPAVMKRLVFDSPGHREPAQRQALLYLFHPQYYLPIVNINQKRLLRSALADEYLPDGITDDVDADLYEIDTRVRAQQGGPVDYYVGEWSAKWRKPKHATAASDDGTEPSTSSAIDDDDTVDDADYDGTETPTARPYSVADIIEDGAFHSRDRLQQILKRWEGKKNLVLQGAPGTGKTWLAKRLAYALIGSESPGAVRSLQFHPNSSYEDLVRGWRPSATKGGDGQLVLTDGPLLQHAEQARKQPDIPHVIVIEEVNRGNPAQVFGEMLTLIEGTKRSPKDALVLSYPRTVEEQYHLPDNLYIVATMNIADRSLALVDFALRRRFCFETLEPAFTAAWSALVTKRLPNNPELVDVIRTKVETLNTQIRTDPALGPAFQIGHSYLTPADAEADGRGWFAGVVESEIAPLLAEYWFDYPDTATDAVAAMLQ
;
A
#
# COMPACT_ATOMS: atom_id res chain seq x y z
N MET A 1 -6.16 40.16 0.82
CA MET A 1 -4.77 39.72 0.40
C MET A 1 -4.20 38.74 1.42
N PRO A 2 -4.30 37.35 1.26
CA PRO A 2 -3.91 36.54 2.43
C PRO A 2 -2.48 36.88 2.89
N SER A 3 -2.30 37.29 4.17
CA SER A 3 -1.23 37.53 5.17
C SER A 3 0.12 37.04 4.67
N THR A 4 1.04 37.90 4.11
CA THR A 4 2.47 37.82 3.68
C THR A 4 3.33 37.22 4.79
N ALA A 5 2.65 36.78 5.96
CA ALA A 5 3.55 36.25 6.99
C ALA A 5 3.62 34.71 6.90
N PRO A 6 4.87 34.11 6.91
CA PRO A 6 5.03 32.65 6.76
C PRO A 6 4.38 31.88 7.93
N THR A 7 3.79 30.75 7.50
CA THR A 7 3.09 29.92 8.52
C THR A 7 4.06 28.93 9.15
N PHE A 8 5.33 28.92 8.73
CA PHE A 8 6.38 28.03 9.26
C PHE A 8 7.71 28.79 9.28
N ASN A 9 8.42 28.61 10.39
CA ASN A 9 9.63 29.46 10.58
C ASN A 9 10.81 28.88 9.81
N ARG A 10 10.72 28.98 8.50
CA ARG A 10 11.81 28.72 7.55
C ARG A 10 11.86 29.86 6.52
N VAL A 11 13.11 30.20 6.11
CA VAL A 11 13.29 31.37 5.23
C VAL A 11 12.55 31.14 3.91
N ALA A 12 12.47 29.86 3.48
CA ALA A 12 11.91 29.59 2.13
C ALA A 12 10.38 29.50 2.19
N SER A 13 9.73 29.55 3.38
CA SER A 13 8.28 29.27 3.53
C SER A 13 7.45 30.32 2.81
N THR A 14 7.87 31.58 2.86
CA THR A 14 7.04 32.64 2.24
C THR A 14 6.98 32.45 0.72
N ALA A 15 8.15 32.22 0.16
CA ALA A 15 8.18 32.08 -1.31
C ALA A 15 7.44 30.80 -1.75
N VAL A 16 7.61 29.67 -0.98
CA VAL A 16 6.92 28.41 -1.36
C VAL A 16 5.41 28.58 -1.23
N GLU A 17 4.98 29.19 -0.16
CA GLU A 17 3.52 29.30 0.07
C GLU A 17 2.90 30.29 -0.91
N SER A 18 3.61 31.34 -1.20
CA SER A 18 3.07 32.31 -2.18
C SER A 18 2.97 31.70 -3.58
N THR A 19 3.98 31.02 -3.99
CA THR A 19 3.92 30.36 -5.31
C THR A 19 2.81 29.30 -5.35
N ALA A 20 2.67 28.49 -4.28
CA ALA A 20 1.59 27.47 -4.25
C ALA A 20 0.21 28.15 -4.30
N ALA A 21 0.11 29.33 -3.67
CA ALA A 21 -1.18 30.05 -3.71
C ALA A 21 -1.50 30.52 -5.14
N GLN A 22 -0.48 30.93 -5.85
CA GLN A 22 -0.72 31.33 -7.25
C GLN A 22 -1.16 30.11 -8.11
N ILE A 23 -0.53 28.99 -7.81
CA ILE A 23 -0.93 27.80 -8.58
C ILE A 23 -2.39 27.44 -8.27
N LEU A 24 -2.79 27.52 -7.00
CA LEU A 24 -4.18 27.20 -6.65
C LEU A 24 -5.16 28.21 -7.28
N GLU A 25 -4.83 29.55 -7.26
CA GLU A 25 -5.82 30.57 -7.64
C GLU A 25 -5.82 30.81 -9.15
N ARG A 26 -4.67 30.84 -9.66
CA ARG A 26 -4.61 31.27 -11.07
C ARG A 26 -4.61 30.06 -12.02
N CYS A 27 -4.16 28.93 -11.44
CA CYS A 27 -4.05 27.79 -12.37
C CYS A 27 -5.19 26.79 -12.13
N LEU A 28 -5.34 26.25 -10.95
CA LEU A 28 -6.33 25.18 -10.72
C LEU A 28 -7.75 25.74 -10.82
N LEU A 29 -7.93 27.01 -10.39
CA LEU A 29 -9.31 27.53 -10.33
C LEU A 29 -9.63 28.30 -11.61
N ALA A 30 -8.52 28.89 -12.30
CA ALA A 30 -8.89 29.85 -13.36
C ALA A 30 -8.28 29.41 -14.69
N ASP A 31 -7.70 28.25 -14.73
CA ASP A 31 -7.12 27.66 -15.96
C ASP A 31 -5.95 28.49 -16.48
N GLY A 32 -5.47 29.43 -15.77
CA GLY A 32 -4.32 30.27 -16.15
C GLY A 32 -2.99 29.51 -16.07
N SER A 33 -1.87 30.28 -16.11
CA SER A 33 -0.54 29.64 -16.17
C SER A 33 0.41 30.31 -15.17
N LEU A 34 1.16 29.37 -14.57
CA LEU A 34 2.21 29.89 -13.67
C LEU A 34 3.36 30.50 -14.47
N PHE A 35 3.73 30.03 -15.65
CA PHE A 35 4.89 30.50 -16.42
C PHE A 35 4.47 31.59 -17.40
N THR A 36 3.22 31.51 -17.90
CA THR A 36 2.73 32.50 -18.89
C THR A 36 1.35 32.99 -18.45
N PRO A 37 1.26 33.90 -17.59
CA PRO A 37 0.02 34.32 -16.89
C PRO A 37 -1.04 34.83 -17.87
N ASP A 38 -0.66 35.17 -19.05
CA ASP A 38 -1.70 35.67 -19.99
C ASP A 38 -2.25 34.54 -20.86
N GLN A 39 -1.82 33.34 -20.60
CA GLN A 39 -2.31 32.21 -21.43
C GLN A 39 -3.08 31.22 -20.57
N GLN A 40 -4.01 30.52 -21.27
CA GLN A 40 -4.72 29.44 -20.55
C GLN A 40 -4.02 28.10 -20.79
N VAL A 41 -3.41 27.60 -19.67
CA VAL A 41 -2.58 26.39 -19.88
C VAL A 41 -3.16 25.25 -19.03
N TRP A 42 -3.69 25.45 -17.79
CA TRP A 42 -4.20 24.39 -16.90
C TRP A 42 -5.64 24.06 -17.26
N THR A 43 -5.89 23.76 -18.59
CA THR A 43 -7.27 23.44 -19.04
C THR A 43 -7.46 21.92 -19.10
N ARG A 44 -8.76 21.45 -19.20
CA ARG A 44 -9.05 19.99 -19.27
C ARG A 44 -8.58 19.41 -20.60
N GLN A 45 -8.62 20.30 -21.57
CA GLN A 45 -8.12 19.82 -22.88
C GLN A 45 -6.63 19.46 -22.82
N HIS A 46 -5.82 20.30 -22.25
CA HIS A 46 -4.38 19.99 -22.17
C HIS A 46 -4.11 18.84 -21.18
N LEU A 47 -4.94 18.72 -20.15
CA LEU A 47 -4.79 17.61 -19.19
C LEU A 47 -5.12 16.28 -19.85
N ALA A 48 -6.11 16.34 -20.73
CA ALA A 48 -6.47 15.08 -21.41
C ALA A 48 -5.28 14.58 -22.26
N GLN A 49 -4.56 15.50 -22.85
CA GLN A 49 -3.36 15.07 -23.60
C GLN A 49 -2.30 14.45 -22.68
N LEU A 50 -2.12 15.11 -21.53
CA LEU A 50 -1.11 14.55 -20.60
C LEU A 50 -1.56 13.20 -20.06
N HIS A 51 -2.88 13.09 -19.83
CA HIS A 51 -3.37 11.80 -19.30
C HIS A 51 -3.11 10.68 -20.33
N HIS A 52 -3.39 11.03 -21.55
CA HIS A 52 -3.17 10.01 -22.60
C HIS A 52 -1.67 9.70 -22.76
N ALA A 53 -0.88 10.67 -22.67
CA ALA A 53 0.54 10.48 -23.02
C ALA A 53 1.34 9.99 -21.81
N TYR A 54 0.91 10.28 -20.65
CA TYR A 54 1.82 10.01 -19.51
C TYR A 54 1.12 9.11 -18.49
N VAL A 55 -0.19 9.26 -18.27
CA VAL A 55 -0.87 8.45 -17.24
C VAL A 55 -1.39 7.15 -17.86
N ASP A 56 -1.98 7.18 -19.07
CA ASP A 56 -2.62 5.98 -19.65
C ASP A 56 -1.58 5.16 -20.42
N ALA A 57 -0.47 5.78 -20.65
CA ALA A 57 0.53 5.01 -21.42
C ALA A 57 1.91 5.20 -20.79
N PRO A 58 2.07 4.60 -19.61
CA PRO A 58 3.38 4.82 -18.97
C PRO A 58 4.50 4.05 -19.69
N ASP A 59 5.57 4.85 -19.91
CA ASP A 59 6.75 4.16 -20.51
C ASP A 59 7.47 3.33 -19.44
N VAL A 60 7.33 1.84 -19.64
CA VAL A 60 7.85 0.94 -18.57
C VAL A 60 9.23 0.43 -18.99
N SER A 61 9.82 1.17 -20.00
CA SER A 61 11.14 0.74 -20.51
C SER A 61 12.24 1.18 -19.55
N THR A 62 13.52 0.57 -19.61
CA THR A 62 14.57 0.64 -18.57
C THR A 62 15.46 1.88 -18.81
N GLY A 63 14.96 2.96 -19.60
CA GLY A 63 15.77 4.16 -19.89
C GLY A 63 15.66 5.20 -18.77
N LYS A 64 16.64 6.23 -18.84
CA LYS A 64 16.61 7.32 -17.83
C LYS A 64 15.26 8.04 -17.85
N PHE A 65 14.79 8.42 -16.65
CA PHE A 65 13.44 9.03 -16.50
C PHE A 65 13.30 10.24 -17.43
N ALA A 66 14.32 11.04 -17.52
CA ALA A 66 14.23 12.26 -18.35
C ALA A 66 14.07 11.90 -19.83
N ASP A 67 14.72 10.90 -20.26
CA ASP A 67 14.59 10.50 -21.68
C ASP A 67 13.22 9.86 -21.96
N LYS A 68 12.81 9.13 -21.00
CA LYS A 68 11.48 8.51 -21.16
C LYS A 68 10.38 9.57 -21.14
N LEU A 69 10.59 10.43 -20.21
CA LEU A 69 9.60 11.51 -20.11
C LEU A 69 9.57 12.34 -21.41
N ALA A 70 10.71 12.65 -21.96
CA ALA A 70 10.76 13.37 -23.24
C ALA A 70 10.06 12.59 -24.35
N GLY A 71 10.30 11.29 -24.40
CA GLY A 71 9.61 10.45 -25.40
C GLY A 71 8.09 10.46 -25.19
N GLN A 72 7.68 10.36 -23.91
CA GLN A 72 6.23 10.22 -23.63
C GLN A 72 5.49 11.52 -23.97
N LEU A 73 6.26 12.60 -23.96
CA LEU A 73 5.56 13.88 -24.17
C LEU A 73 5.81 14.39 -25.59
N SER A 74 6.36 13.55 -26.45
CA SER A 74 6.82 14.04 -27.76
C SER A 74 5.63 14.39 -28.66
N ASP A 75 4.48 13.79 -28.31
CA ASP A 75 3.38 14.01 -29.26
C ASP A 75 2.31 14.91 -28.62
N VAL A 76 2.70 15.53 -27.49
CA VAL A 76 1.66 16.40 -26.88
C VAL A 76 1.92 17.85 -27.34
N SER A 77 0.88 18.76 -27.27
CA SER A 77 1.05 20.17 -27.68
C SER A 77 1.99 20.92 -26.73
N ASP A 78 2.50 22.13 -27.20
CA ASP A 78 3.39 22.93 -26.34
C ASP A 78 2.68 23.37 -25.05
N ALA A 79 1.37 23.69 -25.20
CA ALA A 79 0.62 24.11 -23.99
C ALA A 79 0.49 22.95 -22.99
N ALA A 80 0.27 21.69 -23.45
CA ALA A 80 0.19 20.52 -22.53
C ALA A 80 1.54 20.22 -21.91
N ARG A 81 2.56 20.39 -22.74
CA ARG A 81 3.90 20.15 -22.16
C ARG A 81 4.24 21.21 -21.10
N GLN A 82 3.86 22.53 -21.41
CA GLN A 82 4.06 23.55 -20.37
C GLN A 82 3.25 23.21 -19.11
N LEU A 83 2.00 22.78 -19.31
CA LEU A 83 1.21 22.36 -18.13
C LEU A 83 1.94 21.29 -17.32
N PHE A 84 2.55 20.30 -17.98
CA PHE A 84 3.28 19.26 -17.23
C PHE A 84 4.45 19.89 -16.45
N ALA A 85 5.14 20.85 -17.12
CA ALA A 85 6.29 21.50 -16.44
C ALA A 85 5.81 22.25 -15.19
N GLU A 86 4.66 22.90 -15.24
CA GLU A 86 4.18 23.66 -14.07
C GLU A 86 3.69 22.71 -12.97
N ILE A 87 3.12 21.52 -13.34
CA ILE A 87 2.78 20.49 -12.33
C ILE A 87 4.07 19.95 -11.69
N TYR A 88 5.12 19.82 -12.51
CA TYR A 88 6.41 19.34 -11.97
C TYR A 88 7.01 20.38 -11.02
N ALA A 89 6.76 21.67 -11.38
CA ALA A 89 7.22 22.72 -10.44
C ALA A 89 6.49 22.63 -9.10
N LEU A 90 5.17 22.37 -9.14
CA LEU A 90 4.42 22.16 -7.89
C LEU A 90 4.99 21.00 -7.07
N ASN A 91 5.46 19.98 -7.70
CA ASN A 91 5.99 18.78 -7.03
C ASN A 91 7.29 19.06 -6.28
N VAL A 92 8.17 19.79 -6.90
CA VAL A 92 9.53 19.89 -6.30
C VAL A 92 9.63 21.17 -5.48
N LEU A 93 8.59 21.97 -5.52
CA LEU A 93 8.60 23.31 -4.90
C LEU A 93 8.88 23.22 -3.40
N PRO A 94 8.35 22.27 -2.67
CA PRO A 94 8.49 22.34 -1.21
C PRO A 94 9.70 21.55 -0.72
N LEU A 95 10.58 21.02 -1.61
CA LEU A 95 11.59 20.02 -1.18
C LEU A 95 12.93 20.72 -0.88
N VAL A 96 13.48 20.19 0.27
CA VAL A 96 14.78 20.81 0.66
C VAL A 96 15.93 19.95 0.14
N ASN A 97 15.63 18.72 -0.24
CA ASN A 97 16.74 17.79 -0.57
C ASN A 97 17.16 17.96 -2.03
N PHE A 98 16.62 18.97 -2.78
CA PHE A 98 17.13 19.27 -4.14
C PHE A 98 17.66 20.71 -4.17
N LYS A 99 18.79 20.75 -4.93
CA LYS A 99 19.32 22.13 -5.12
C LYS A 99 18.42 22.91 -6.10
N GLN A 100 18.54 24.23 -5.99
CA GLN A 100 17.77 25.08 -6.92
C GLN A 100 18.08 24.73 -8.38
N THR A 101 19.30 24.47 -8.68
CA THR A 101 19.68 24.17 -10.08
C THR A 101 19.07 22.85 -10.55
N THR A 102 18.99 21.94 -9.62
CA THR A 102 18.38 20.64 -9.99
C THR A 102 16.88 20.81 -10.27
N LYS A 103 16.22 21.55 -9.43
CA LYS A 103 14.77 21.76 -9.63
C LYS A 103 14.51 22.49 -10.96
N VAL A 104 15.36 23.44 -11.21
CA VAL A 104 15.21 24.19 -12.46
C VAL A 104 15.51 23.26 -13.65
N GLY A 105 16.51 22.44 -13.50
CA GLY A 105 16.86 21.48 -14.58
C GLY A 105 15.69 20.56 -14.95
N TYR A 106 14.96 20.07 -13.93
CA TYR A 106 13.82 19.18 -14.22
C TYR A 106 12.77 19.90 -15.09
N ILE A 107 12.53 21.11 -14.71
CA ILE A 107 11.46 21.88 -15.40
C ILE A 107 11.97 22.29 -16.79
N GLN A 108 13.22 22.73 -16.79
CA GLN A 108 13.76 23.14 -18.10
C GLN A 108 13.85 21.95 -19.06
N GLY A 109 14.16 20.83 -18.57
CA GLY A 109 14.22 19.61 -19.42
C GLY A 109 12.88 19.36 -20.13
N VAL A 110 11.81 19.58 -19.45
CA VAL A 110 10.49 19.36 -20.07
C VAL A 110 10.22 20.47 -21.11
N LEU A 111 10.62 21.69 -20.79
CA LEU A 111 10.29 22.83 -21.68
C LEU A 111 11.16 22.80 -22.93
N ASP A 112 12.34 22.19 -22.87
CA ASP A 112 13.26 22.15 -24.03
C ASP A 112 12.64 21.34 -25.18
N GLY A 113 11.74 20.53 -24.88
CA GLY A 113 11.13 19.69 -25.93
C GLY A 113 9.96 20.41 -26.64
N MET A 114 9.76 21.72 -26.32
CA MET A 114 8.69 22.48 -26.98
C MET A 114 9.20 23.07 -28.31
N GLN A 115 8.21 23.26 -29.15
CA GLN A 115 8.60 23.97 -30.39
C GLN A 115 8.96 25.43 -30.09
N SER A 116 8.18 26.02 -29.16
CA SER A 116 8.50 27.38 -28.70
C SER A 116 8.62 27.41 -27.18
N PRO A 117 9.89 27.16 -26.68
CA PRO A 117 10.06 27.05 -25.22
C PRO A 117 9.78 28.38 -24.51
N VAL A 118 9.14 28.24 -23.34
CA VAL A 118 8.86 29.45 -22.51
C VAL A 118 9.82 29.44 -21.30
N PRO A 119 10.18 30.67 -20.87
CA PRO A 119 11.13 30.72 -19.75
C PRO A 119 10.42 30.47 -18.40
N ILE A 120 11.27 29.92 -17.42
CA ILE A 120 10.72 29.81 -16.06
C ILE A 120 10.79 31.21 -15.39
N PRO A 121 9.66 31.74 -14.83
CA PRO A 121 9.67 33.07 -14.22
C PRO A 121 10.67 33.16 -13.05
N PRO A 122 11.35 34.31 -12.93
CA PRO A 122 12.36 34.49 -11.87
C PRO A 122 11.77 34.26 -10.47
N ALA A 123 10.53 34.67 -10.37
CA ALA A 123 9.94 34.46 -9.02
C ALA A 123 9.83 32.96 -8.69
N VAL A 124 9.53 32.11 -9.66
CA VAL A 124 9.46 30.66 -9.41
C VAL A 124 10.87 30.10 -9.17
N VAL A 125 11.86 30.62 -9.92
CA VAL A 125 13.24 30.15 -9.71
C VAL A 125 13.69 30.52 -8.28
N ASP A 126 13.30 31.75 -7.88
CA ASP A 126 13.70 32.18 -6.53
C ASP A 126 13.03 31.29 -5.47
N ALA A 127 11.83 30.87 -5.76
CA ALA A 127 11.13 30.02 -4.77
C ALA A 127 11.77 28.64 -4.66
N PHE A 128 12.68 28.26 -5.62
CA PHE A 128 13.33 26.94 -5.57
C PHE A 128 14.60 26.99 -4.71
N SER A 129 15.00 28.20 -4.30
CA SER A 129 16.32 28.35 -3.64
C SER A 129 16.32 27.66 -2.27
N GLY A 130 15.03 27.29 -1.77
CA GLY A 130 14.93 26.55 -0.49
C GLY A 130 13.72 25.60 -0.52
N GLY A 131 13.32 25.09 0.73
CA GLY A 131 12.15 24.19 0.85
C GLY A 131 11.64 24.16 2.31
N VAL A 132 10.58 23.37 2.35
CA VAL A 132 9.99 23.48 3.71
C VAL A 132 9.95 22.09 4.35
N PHE A 133 10.33 21.05 3.46
CA PHE A 133 10.53 19.74 4.10
C PHE A 133 11.34 18.83 3.17
N HIS A 134 11.92 17.77 3.81
CA HIS A 134 12.60 16.72 3.01
C HIS A 134 11.57 15.77 2.38
N GLY A 135 11.64 15.55 1.15
CA GLY A 135 10.64 14.78 0.36
C GLY A 135 10.82 13.28 0.54
N GLY A 136 11.83 12.83 1.53
CA GLY A 136 12.05 11.39 1.78
C GLY A 136 12.59 10.66 0.56
N GLN A 137 12.91 9.29 0.60
CA GLN A 137 13.53 8.45 -0.45
C GLN A 137 12.56 8.24 -1.61
N ALA A 138 11.13 8.45 -1.40
CA ALA A 138 10.10 8.25 -2.43
C ALA A 138 10.09 9.44 -3.42
N SER A 139 10.51 10.67 -3.03
CA SER A 139 10.56 11.84 -3.93
C SER A 139 11.66 11.69 -4.99
N SER A 140 12.66 10.76 -4.70
CA SER A 140 13.74 10.55 -5.70
C SER A 140 13.54 9.25 -6.47
N GLN A 141 12.68 8.27 -5.95
CA GLN A 141 12.63 6.91 -6.53
C GLN A 141 11.28 6.67 -7.22
N ARG A 142 10.28 7.60 -6.87
CA ARG A 142 8.94 7.36 -7.46
C ARG A 142 8.40 8.68 -8.02
N GLY A 143 9.32 9.56 -8.47
CA GLY A 143 8.96 10.87 -9.04
C GLY A 143 7.94 10.73 -10.18
N TRP A 144 8.09 9.67 -10.97
CA TRP A 144 7.13 9.50 -12.09
C TRP A 144 5.71 9.24 -11.56
N ALA A 145 5.55 8.41 -10.52
CA ALA A 145 4.22 8.10 -9.94
C ALA A 145 3.62 9.33 -9.25
N GLN A 146 4.49 10.18 -8.61
CA GLN A 146 3.98 11.43 -7.96
C GLN A 146 3.48 12.41 -9.02
N LEU A 147 4.23 12.44 -10.10
CA LEU A 147 3.79 13.36 -11.17
C LEU A 147 2.55 12.82 -11.87
N SER A 148 2.48 11.50 -12.00
CA SER A 148 1.22 10.92 -12.53
C SER A 148 0.04 11.22 -11.60
N PHE A 149 0.26 11.06 -10.28
CA PHE A 149 -0.83 11.39 -9.34
C PHE A 149 -1.22 12.87 -9.47
N LEU A 150 -0.28 13.73 -9.58
CA LEU A 150 -0.60 15.18 -9.61
C LEU A 150 -1.39 15.51 -10.89
N VAL A 151 -1.03 14.78 -12.00
CA VAL A 151 -1.87 15.01 -13.20
C VAL A 151 -3.30 14.50 -12.93
N ASP A 152 -3.45 13.32 -12.27
CA ASP A 152 -4.79 12.78 -11.93
C ASP A 152 -5.51 13.71 -10.93
N PHE A 153 -4.76 14.26 -9.99
CA PHE A 153 -5.42 15.14 -9.01
C PHE A 153 -5.95 16.40 -9.70
N VAL A 154 -5.10 16.98 -10.56
CA VAL A 154 -5.56 18.22 -11.21
C VAL A 154 -6.80 17.93 -12.07
N ASP A 155 -6.73 16.83 -12.75
CA ASP A 155 -7.91 16.46 -13.57
C ASP A 155 -9.14 16.23 -12.70
N TYR A 156 -8.93 15.45 -11.59
CA TYR A 156 -10.07 15.17 -10.69
C TYR A 156 -10.61 16.47 -10.08
N PHE A 157 -9.75 17.35 -9.68
CA PHE A 157 -10.18 18.62 -9.07
C PHE A 157 -10.99 19.43 -10.08
N LYS A 158 -10.52 19.44 -11.30
CA LYS A 158 -11.19 20.31 -12.29
C LYS A 158 -12.47 19.65 -12.80
N SER A 159 -12.58 18.35 -12.51
CA SER A 159 -13.83 17.69 -12.94
C SER A 159 -14.95 17.95 -11.95
N GLN A 160 -14.56 18.44 -10.79
CA GLN A 160 -15.62 18.72 -9.80
C GLN A 160 -16.39 19.98 -10.21
N VAL A 161 -17.60 20.04 -9.68
CA VAL A 161 -18.39 21.26 -10.00
C VAL A 161 -17.69 22.50 -9.40
N VAL A 162 -17.87 23.66 -10.07
CA VAL A 162 -17.10 24.89 -9.79
C VAL A 162 -17.30 25.28 -8.31
N SER A 163 -18.50 25.04 -7.77
CA SER A 163 -18.73 25.40 -6.36
C SER A 163 -17.86 24.56 -5.41
N VAL A 164 -17.68 23.29 -5.70
CA VAL A 164 -16.84 22.44 -4.83
C VAL A 164 -15.37 22.87 -4.94
N GLN A 165 -14.99 23.24 -6.16
CA GLN A 165 -13.60 23.71 -6.33
C GLN A 165 -13.33 24.94 -5.46
N GLN A 166 -14.31 25.86 -5.47
CA GLN A 166 -14.11 27.08 -4.67
C GLN A 166 -14.15 26.77 -3.18
N MET A 167 -15.03 25.81 -2.81
CA MET A 167 -15.06 25.40 -1.38
C MET A 167 -13.74 24.79 -0.95
N ALA A 168 -13.22 23.99 -1.82
CA ALA A 168 -11.93 23.35 -1.45
C ALA A 168 -10.84 24.40 -1.25
N ALA A 169 -10.88 25.47 -2.07
CA ALA A 169 -9.86 26.53 -1.93
C ALA A 169 -10.01 27.25 -0.58
N ASP A 170 -11.21 27.22 -0.04
CA ASP A 170 -11.44 28.00 1.20
C ASP A 170 -11.42 27.08 2.43
N ASP A 171 -11.74 25.81 2.21
CA ASP A 171 -11.92 24.92 3.37
C ASP A 171 -10.92 23.76 3.29
N PRO A 172 -10.05 23.62 4.33
CA PRO A 172 -8.99 22.61 4.29
C PRO A 172 -9.55 21.18 4.35
N ALA A 173 -10.66 21.01 4.95
CA ALA A 173 -11.23 19.66 5.00
C ALA A 173 -11.74 19.21 3.62
N VAL A 174 -12.37 20.21 2.97
CA VAL A 174 -12.86 19.84 1.60
C VAL A 174 -11.66 19.55 0.69
N MET A 175 -10.63 20.40 0.81
CA MET A 175 -9.42 20.10 -0.01
C MET A 175 -8.84 18.73 0.34
N LYS A 176 -8.77 18.42 1.64
CA LYS A 176 -8.24 17.09 2.04
C LYS A 176 -9.08 15.97 1.44
N ARG A 177 -10.37 16.18 1.43
CA ARG A 177 -11.23 15.14 0.82
C ARG A 177 -10.93 15.01 -0.68
N LEU A 178 -10.77 16.12 -1.34
CA LEU A 178 -10.49 16.04 -2.80
C LEU A 178 -9.12 15.42 -3.07
N VAL A 179 -8.16 15.78 -2.29
CA VAL A 179 -6.81 15.21 -2.49
C VAL A 179 -6.84 13.70 -2.27
N PHE A 180 -7.59 13.24 -1.23
CA PHE A 180 -7.49 11.79 -0.90
C PHE A 180 -8.51 11.00 -1.72
N ASP A 181 -9.49 11.70 -2.32
CA ASP A 181 -10.44 10.96 -3.18
C ASP A 181 -9.94 10.94 -4.62
N SER A 182 -8.85 11.79 -4.90
CA SER A 182 -8.35 11.82 -6.28
C SER A 182 -7.83 10.44 -6.71
N PRO A 183 -8.19 9.97 -7.91
CA PRO A 183 -7.80 8.66 -8.45
C PRO A 183 -6.29 8.61 -8.78
N GLY A 184 -5.77 7.46 -8.95
CA GLY A 184 -4.35 7.40 -9.37
C GLY A 184 -3.47 6.81 -8.26
N HIS A 185 -2.23 6.96 -8.41
CA HIS A 185 -1.24 6.36 -7.48
C HIS A 185 -1.42 6.92 -6.07
N ARG A 186 -1.16 6.19 -5.06
CA ARG A 186 -1.47 6.50 -3.64
C ARG A 186 -0.57 7.64 -3.12
N GLU A 187 0.52 7.96 -3.41
CA GLU A 187 1.59 8.91 -3.01
C GLU A 187 1.21 9.68 -1.74
N PRO A 188 1.37 9.03 -0.53
CA PRO A 188 0.94 9.61 0.77
C PRO A 188 1.73 10.88 1.11
N ALA A 189 3.04 10.85 0.84
CA ALA A 189 3.83 12.06 1.14
C ALA A 189 3.43 13.23 0.22
N GLN A 190 3.21 12.84 -1.10
CA GLN A 190 2.78 13.91 -2.04
C GLN A 190 1.39 14.45 -1.67
N ARG A 191 0.48 13.67 -1.20
CA ARG A 191 -0.85 14.16 -0.81
C ARG A 191 -0.76 15.07 0.43
N GLN A 192 0.08 14.64 1.33
CA GLN A 192 0.27 15.52 2.50
C GLN A 192 0.93 16.84 2.09
N ALA A 193 1.84 16.73 1.13
CA ALA A 193 2.50 17.97 0.65
C ALA A 193 1.46 18.94 0.05
N LEU A 194 0.46 18.39 -0.72
CA LEU A 194 -0.55 19.27 -1.32
C LEU A 194 -1.40 19.96 -0.25
N LEU A 195 -1.66 19.19 0.85
CA LEU A 195 -2.46 19.84 1.91
C LEU A 195 -1.74 21.06 2.48
N TYR A 196 -0.41 20.85 2.69
CA TYR A 196 0.31 22.03 3.22
C TYR A 196 0.40 23.13 2.17
N LEU A 197 0.68 22.77 0.92
CA LEU A 197 0.90 23.82 -0.10
C LEU A 197 -0.39 24.62 -0.33
N PHE A 198 -1.57 23.95 -0.16
CA PHE A 198 -2.78 24.71 -0.53
C PHE A 198 -3.47 25.25 0.72
N HIS A 199 -3.08 24.67 1.89
CA HIS A 199 -3.64 25.23 3.13
C HIS A 199 -2.55 25.23 4.22
N PRO A 200 -1.56 26.06 4.08
CA PRO A 200 -0.41 26.06 4.99
C PRO A 200 -0.76 26.64 6.36
N GLN A 201 -1.91 27.26 6.44
CA GLN A 201 -2.33 27.78 7.77
C GLN A 201 -2.90 26.67 8.65
N TYR A 202 -3.35 25.64 7.98
CA TYR A 202 -3.96 24.56 8.77
C TYR A 202 -3.03 23.35 8.83
N TYR A 203 -2.32 23.02 7.75
CA TYR A 203 -1.50 21.78 7.74
C TYR A 203 -0.03 22.15 7.89
N LEU A 204 0.69 21.32 8.74
CA LEU A 204 2.14 21.55 8.92
C LEU A 204 2.93 20.84 7.80
N PRO A 205 4.11 21.42 7.41
CA PRO A 205 4.93 20.81 6.34
C PRO A 205 5.63 19.54 6.83
N ILE A 206 4.76 18.58 7.27
CA ILE A 206 5.21 17.23 7.67
C ILE A 206 4.48 16.21 6.79
N VAL A 207 5.26 15.48 6.05
CA VAL A 207 4.59 14.68 5.01
C VAL A 207 4.57 13.20 5.45
N ASN A 208 5.28 12.95 6.54
CA ASN A 208 5.22 11.59 7.12
C ASN A 208 4.21 11.53 8.28
N ILE A 209 3.23 10.60 8.11
CA ILE A 209 2.11 10.58 9.06
C ILE A 209 2.60 10.11 10.45
N ASN A 210 3.60 9.27 10.44
CA ASN A 210 4.13 8.85 11.75
C ASN A 210 4.79 10.00 12.51
N GLN A 211 5.51 10.78 11.70
CA GLN A 211 6.12 11.93 12.39
C GLN A 211 5.04 12.91 12.90
N LYS A 212 3.92 13.00 12.19
CA LYS A 212 2.82 13.85 12.71
C LYS A 212 2.27 13.30 14.04
N ARG A 213 2.18 11.99 14.10
CA ARG A 213 1.63 11.39 15.34
C ARG A 213 2.62 11.54 16.50
N LEU A 214 3.90 11.36 16.11
CA LEU A 214 4.90 11.47 17.19
C LEU A 214 4.92 12.90 17.74
N LEU A 215 4.93 13.83 16.79
CA LEU A 215 4.93 15.23 17.25
C LEU A 215 3.67 15.53 18.07
N ARG A 216 2.51 15.07 17.55
CA ARG A 216 1.24 15.29 18.29
C ARG A 216 1.30 14.68 19.69
N SER A 217 1.74 13.46 19.75
CA SER A 217 1.75 12.77 21.06
C SER A 217 2.71 13.49 22.03
N ALA A 218 3.76 13.91 21.48
CA ALA A 218 4.78 14.51 22.38
C ALA A 218 4.28 15.85 22.94
N LEU A 219 3.41 16.46 22.23
CA LEU A 219 3.06 17.83 22.70
C LEU A 219 1.62 17.86 23.20
N ALA A 220 0.99 16.75 23.21
CA ALA A 220 -0.46 16.70 23.48
C ALA A 220 -0.75 17.14 24.92
N ASP A 221 0.08 16.74 25.83
CA ASP A 221 -0.22 17.03 27.25
C ASP A 221 -0.17 18.54 27.53
N GLU A 222 0.64 19.11 26.71
CA GLU A 222 0.85 20.55 27.00
C GLU A 222 -0.13 21.42 26.19
N TYR A 223 -0.52 20.96 25.10
CA TYR A 223 -1.17 21.98 24.24
C TYR A 223 -2.55 21.47 23.81
N LEU A 224 -2.97 20.32 24.33
CA LEU A 224 -4.34 19.84 24.02
C LEU A 224 -5.06 19.54 25.34
N PRO A 225 -5.75 20.47 25.95
CA PRO A 225 -6.40 20.31 27.26
C PRO A 225 -7.56 19.32 27.22
N ASP A 226 -8.06 19.14 25.95
CA ASP A 226 -9.20 18.19 25.85
C ASP A 226 -8.71 16.81 25.37
N GLY A 227 -7.44 16.67 25.33
CA GLY A 227 -6.88 15.34 24.97
C GLY A 227 -6.81 15.17 23.44
N ILE A 228 -6.23 14.00 23.08
CA ILE A 228 -5.99 13.67 21.65
C ILE A 228 -7.30 13.18 21.03
N THR A 229 -7.55 13.81 19.82
CA THR A 229 -8.73 13.31 19.07
C THR A 229 -8.29 12.33 17.98
N ASP A 230 -9.36 11.88 17.24
CA ASP A 230 -9.03 10.90 16.17
C ASP A 230 -8.52 11.62 14.92
N ASP A 231 -8.52 12.97 14.99
CA ASP A 231 -8.05 13.74 13.81
C ASP A 231 -6.67 14.37 14.10
N VAL A 232 -5.66 13.71 13.51
CA VAL A 232 -4.27 14.11 13.82
C VAL A 232 -4.02 15.55 13.33
N ASP A 233 -4.49 15.91 12.19
CA ASP A 233 -4.24 17.25 11.61
C ASP A 233 -4.97 18.35 12.41
N ALA A 234 -6.15 18.03 12.86
CA ALA A 234 -6.85 19.00 13.72
C ALA A 234 -6.09 19.23 15.03
N ASP A 235 -5.63 18.13 15.55
CA ASP A 235 -4.85 18.27 16.81
C ASP A 235 -3.57 19.09 16.55
N LEU A 236 -2.91 18.75 15.51
CA LEU A 236 -1.65 19.48 15.23
C LEU A 236 -1.94 20.94 14.93
N TYR A 237 -3.03 21.18 14.23
CA TYR A 237 -3.42 22.60 14.02
C TYR A 237 -3.62 23.32 15.35
N GLU A 238 -4.30 22.71 16.23
CA GLU A 238 -4.51 23.33 17.55
C GLU A 238 -3.18 23.51 18.30
N ILE A 239 -2.43 22.45 18.21
CA ILE A 239 -1.11 22.56 18.89
C ILE A 239 -0.33 23.73 18.28
N ASP A 240 -0.28 23.76 17.03
CA ASP A 240 0.53 24.80 16.36
C ASP A 240 -0.03 26.20 16.69
N THR A 241 -1.36 26.36 16.71
CA THR A 241 -1.98 27.65 17.05
C THR A 241 -1.56 28.13 18.45
N ARG A 242 -1.55 27.26 19.33
CA ARG A 242 -1.19 27.65 20.71
C ARG A 242 0.32 27.90 20.83
N VAL A 243 1.03 27.06 20.11
CA VAL A 243 2.50 27.26 20.18
C VAL A 243 2.85 28.64 19.59
N ARG A 244 2.24 29.01 18.55
CA ARG A 244 2.59 30.30 17.93
C ARG A 244 2.13 31.47 18.82
N ALA A 245 1.00 31.30 19.44
CA ALA A 245 0.54 32.35 20.36
C ALA A 245 1.53 32.55 21.52
N GLN A 246 2.06 31.42 21.89
CA GLN A 246 3.01 31.50 23.03
C GLN A 246 4.36 32.05 22.57
N GLN A 247 4.80 31.75 21.37
CA GLN A 247 6.17 32.08 20.93
C GLN A 247 6.16 33.41 20.17
N GLY A 248 4.95 33.97 19.96
CA GLY A 248 4.84 35.30 19.30
C GLY A 248 5.11 35.21 17.79
N GLY A 249 5.02 33.89 17.22
CA GLY A 249 5.20 33.74 15.75
C GLY A 249 5.39 32.25 15.38
N PRO A 250 5.61 32.01 14.00
CA PRO A 250 5.73 30.62 13.53
C PRO A 250 7.00 29.94 14.06
N VAL A 251 6.82 28.56 14.17
CA VAL A 251 7.95 27.79 14.71
C VAL A 251 8.28 26.66 13.71
N ASP A 252 9.65 26.30 13.80
CA ASP A 252 10.09 25.11 13.05
C ASP A 252 10.31 23.95 14.03
N TYR A 253 9.48 22.88 13.79
CA TYR A 253 9.46 21.80 14.82
C TYR A 253 10.63 20.84 14.60
N TYR A 254 11.47 21.10 13.55
CA TYR A 254 12.58 20.16 13.29
C TYR A 254 13.90 20.77 13.77
N VAL A 255 13.84 21.93 14.43
CA VAL A 255 15.14 22.52 14.86
C VAL A 255 15.00 22.97 16.31
N GLY A 256 16.16 23.03 16.95
CA GLY A 256 16.24 23.64 18.29
C GLY A 256 15.50 22.81 19.34
N GLU A 257 14.89 23.61 20.24
CA GLU A 257 14.27 22.95 21.41
C GLU A 257 13.01 22.17 21.01
N TRP A 258 12.51 22.50 19.84
CA TRP A 258 11.26 21.81 19.45
C TRP A 258 11.56 20.41 18.91
N SER A 259 12.68 20.28 18.14
CA SER A 259 13.04 18.92 17.64
C SER A 259 13.31 17.96 18.80
N ALA A 260 13.85 18.42 19.86
CA ALA A 260 14.23 17.56 21.00
C ALA A 260 12.98 17.07 21.74
N LYS A 261 11.94 17.78 21.58
CA LYS A 261 10.71 17.41 22.33
C LYS A 261 10.04 16.19 21.70
N TRP A 262 10.35 15.92 20.45
CA TRP A 262 9.53 14.81 19.91
C TRP A 262 10.43 13.86 19.11
N ARG A 263 11.82 14.16 19.06
CA ARG A 263 12.73 13.24 18.35
C ARG A 263 13.76 12.69 19.34
N LYS A 264 14.18 11.40 19.28
CA LYS A 264 15.14 10.79 20.21
C LYS A 264 16.55 11.37 20.00
N PRO A 265 17.36 11.62 21.10
CA PRO A 265 18.72 12.16 20.96
C PRO A 265 19.67 11.15 20.31
N LYS A 266 20.37 11.54 19.26
CA LYS A 266 21.42 10.73 18.59
C LYS A 266 22.61 10.52 19.54
N HIS A 267 23.09 9.31 20.13
CA HIS A 267 24.31 8.95 20.88
C HIS A 267 25.56 9.59 20.27
N ALA A 268 26.12 10.71 20.85
CA ALA A 268 27.34 11.51 20.67
C ALA A 268 28.60 10.63 20.69
N THR A 269 29.20 10.17 19.62
CA THR A 269 30.59 9.70 19.48
C THR A 269 31.56 10.88 19.64
N ALA A 270 32.27 11.07 20.86
CA ALA A 270 33.50 11.56 21.49
C ALA A 270 34.47 12.15 20.45
N ALA A 271 34.63 13.48 20.44
CA ALA A 271 35.46 14.71 20.42
C ALA A 271 36.94 14.40 20.20
N SER A 272 37.56 14.88 19.08
CA SER A 272 38.92 15.48 19.09
C SER A 272 38.87 16.88 18.47
N ASP A 273 39.11 17.97 19.30
CA ASP A 273 39.79 19.23 19.65
C ASP A 273 40.82 19.64 18.58
N ASP A 274 40.49 20.64 17.73
CA ASP A 274 41.46 21.73 17.46
C ASP A 274 40.73 22.90 16.80
N GLY A 275 40.54 24.06 17.50
CA GLY A 275 40.87 25.50 17.60
C GLY A 275 40.93 26.16 16.22
N THR A 276 39.76 26.91 15.81
CA THR A 276 39.83 28.25 15.17
C THR A 276 38.41 28.80 15.01
N GLU A 277 38.00 29.87 15.78
CA GLU A 277 37.03 30.99 15.81
C GLU A 277 36.49 31.33 14.41
N PRO A 278 35.24 32.05 14.33
CA PRO A 278 33.86 31.83 13.84
C PRO A 278 33.58 32.65 12.58
N SER A 279 33.52 31.98 11.36
CA SER A 279 32.82 32.52 10.17
C SER A 279 31.45 31.85 10.01
N THR A 280 30.30 32.51 10.44
CA THR A 280 28.85 32.59 10.20
C THR A 280 28.50 32.09 8.79
N SER A 281 28.57 30.76 8.60
CA SER A 281 27.79 30.02 7.59
C SER A 281 27.09 28.82 8.25
N SER A 282 25.91 29.00 8.96
CA SER A 282 24.93 28.03 9.50
C SER A 282 24.75 26.84 8.55
N ALA A 283 25.70 25.85 8.51
CA ALA A 283 25.86 24.38 8.44
C ALA A 283 24.59 23.66 8.88
N ILE A 284 23.63 23.49 8.02
CA ILE A 284 22.63 22.39 8.01
C ILE A 284 23.32 21.06 7.69
N ASP A 285 24.00 20.50 8.63
CA ASP A 285 24.44 19.09 8.70
C ASP A 285 23.25 18.14 8.83
N ASP A 286 22.55 17.90 7.71
CA ASP A 286 21.74 16.69 7.44
C ASP A 286 22.60 15.63 6.74
N ASP A 287 23.60 15.12 7.38
CA ASP A 287 24.30 13.87 6.99
C ASP A 287 23.29 12.71 6.83
N ASP A 288 22.58 12.67 5.70
CA ASP A 288 22.07 11.47 5.01
C ASP A 288 22.97 11.13 3.82
N THR A 289 24.20 10.70 4.09
CA THR A 289 24.89 9.92 3.03
C THR A 289 24.92 8.43 3.43
N VAL A 290 24.04 7.61 2.80
CA VAL A 290 24.56 6.27 2.42
C VAL A 290 24.61 6.18 0.89
N ASP A 291 25.76 6.47 0.28
CA ASP A 291 26.60 5.82 -0.74
C ASP A 291 25.83 4.70 -1.47
N ASP A 292 25.26 5.02 -2.73
CA ASP A 292 24.94 4.53 -4.09
C ASP A 292 26.10 3.73 -4.69
N ALA A 293 25.86 2.32 -4.74
CA ALA A 293 26.28 1.78 -6.07
C ALA A 293 25.56 0.44 -6.30
N ASP A 294 24.39 0.50 -7.18
CA ASP A 294 24.09 -0.20 -8.44
C ASP A 294 22.83 -1.07 -8.27
N TYR A 295 21.61 -0.60 -8.78
CA TYR A 295 20.70 -1.55 -9.45
C TYR A 295 19.25 -1.24 -9.04
N ASP A 296 18.47 -0.70 -9.99
CA ASP A 296 17.44 -1.00 -11.02
C ASP A 296 16.04 -1.01 -10.39
N GLY A 297 15.39 0.21 -10.42
CA GLY A 297 14.11 0.62 -11.05
C GLY A 297 13.02 -0.46 -10.92
N THR A 298 12.41 -0.57 -9.68
CA THR A 298 10.94 -0.68 -9.91
C THR A 298 10.22 -0.60 -8.57
N GLU A 299 9.52 0.58 -8.23
CA GLU A 299 8.39 0.21 -7.34
C GLU A 299 7.20 1.14 -7.60
N THR A 300 6.00 0.41 -8.14
CA THR A 300 4.68 -0.21 -7.89
C THR A 300 3.95 0.47 -6.74
N PRO A 301 2.55 0.96 -6.89
CA PRO A 301 1.38 1.77 -6.48
C PRO A 301 1.21 1.81 -4.96
N THR A 302 1.17 3.08 -3.96
CA THR A 302 1.14 2.99 -2.47
C THR A 302 -0.30 2.81 -1.98
N ALA A 303 -0.67 1.67 -1.29
CA ALA A 303 -1.39 0.71 -0.45
C ALA A 303 -1.84 1.34 0.87
N ARG A 304 -3.29 1.73 1.18
CA ARG A 304 -4.05 2.03 2.41
C ARG A 304 -3.42 1.31 3.63
N PRO A 305 -3.02 2.15 4.80
CA PRO A 305 -2.56 1.48 6.02
C PRO A 305 -3.55 0.40 6.48
N TYR A 306 -2.93 -0.70 7.00
CA TYR A 306 -3.77 -1.85 7.33
C TYR A 306 -3.20 -2.56 8.57
N SER A 307 -4.14 -2.78 9.64
CA SER A 307 -3.72 -3.43 10.91
C SER A 307 -4.75 -4.49 11.30
N VAL A 308 -4.46 -5.10 12.51
CA VAL A 308 -5.41 -6.14 13.01
C VAL A 308 -6.78 -5.52 13.24
N ALA A 309 -6.79 -4.32 13.64
CA ALA A 309 -8.09 -3.63 13.84
C ALA A 309 -8.90 -3.58 12.53
N ASP A 310 -8.19 -3.37 11.45
CA ASP A 310 -8.87 -3.32 10.15
C ASP A 310 -9.44 -4.69 9.76
N ILE A 311 -8.69 -5.73 10.13
CA ILE A 311 -9.23 -7.09 9.84
C ILE A 311 -10.56 -7.30 10.56
N ILE A 312 -10.62 -6.84 11.75
CA ILE A 312 -11.87 -7.01 12.54
C ILE A 312 -12.97 -6.15 11.94
N GLU A 313 -12.57 -4.95 11.59
CA GLU A 313 -13.57 -4.05 10.98
C GLU A 313 -14.08 -4.63 9.65
N ASP A 314 -13.19 -5.31 8.98
CA ASP A 314 -13.59 -5.90 7.68
C ASP A 314 -14.45 -7.15 7.87
N GLY A 315 -14.62 -7.47 9.15
CA GLY A 315 -15.65 -8.51 9.35
C GLY A 315 -15.04 -9.84 9.81
N ALA A 316 -13.87 -9.84 10.49
CA ALA A 316 -13.28 -11.12 10.98
C ALA A 316 -14.08 -11.65 12.17
N PHE A 317 -14.14 -12.91 12.16
CA PHE A 317 -14.92 -13.52 13.27
C PHE A 317 -13.99 -14.03 14.35
N HIS A 318 -12.73 -13.72 14.21
CA HIS A 318 -11.77 -14.13 15.26
C HIS A 318 -11.43 -12.94 16.15
N SER A 319 -11.04 -13.32 17.43
CA SER A 319 -10.73 -12.22 18.37
C SER A 319 -9.42 -11.51 18.00
N ARG A 320 -9.35 -10.31 18.46
CA ARG A 320 -8.11 -9.53 18.22
C ARG A 320 -6.89 -10.28 18.76
N ASP A 321 -7.00 -10.87 19.92
CA ASP A 321 -5.85 -11.58 20.53
C ASP A 321 -5.41 -12.77 19.66
N ARG A 322 -6.37 -13.43 19.18
CA ARG A 322 -6.03 -14.59 18.35
C ARG A 322 -5.30 -14.14 17.06
N LEU A 323 -5.82 -13.12 16.42
CA LEU A 323 -5.19 -12.63 15.17
C LEU A 323 -3.78 -12.10 15.45
N GLN A 324 -3.56 -11.44 16.58
CA GLN A 324 -2.20 -10.95 16.92
C GLN A 324 -1.25 -12.12 17.17
N GLN A 325 -1.81 -13.13 17.77
CA GLN A 325 -0.95 -14.31 18.02
C GLN A 325 -0.54 -14.97 16.69
N ILE A 326 -1.52 -15.10 15.81
CA ILE A 326 -1.18 -15.72 14.50
C ILE A 326 -0.08 -14.89 13.82
N LEU A 327 -0.22 -13.52 13.84
CA LEU A 327 0.79 -12.67 13.18
C LEU A 327 2.16 -12.82 13.84
N LYS A 328 2.13 -12.85 15.16
CA LYS A 328 3.41 -12.99 15.88
C LYS A 328 4.11 -14.31 15.51
N ARG A 329 3.38 -15.40 15.51
CA ARG A 329 4.00 -16.68 15.14
C ARG A 329 4.50 -16.64 13.70
N TRP A 330 3.65 -16.00 12.85
CA TRP A 330 4.04 -15.94 11.43
C TRP A 330 5.30 -15.07 11.26
N GLU A 331 5.37 -13.97 11.98
CA GLU A 331 6.56 -13.13 11.88
C GLU A 331 7.83 -13.88 12.32
N GLY A 332 7.67 -14.71 13.32
CA GLY A 332 8.84 -15.49 13.79
C GLY A 332 9.25 -16.57 12.79
N LYS A 333 8.24 -17.36 12.29
CA LYS A 333 8.55 -18.54 11.46
C LYS A 333 8.71 -18.14 9.99
N LYS A 334 8.13 -17.03 9.60
CA LYS A 334 8.16 -16.44 8.25
C LYS A 334 7.28 -17.21 7.27
N ASN A 335 6.84 -18.39 7.67
CA ASN A 335 5.96 -19.18 6.81
C ASN A 335 4.75 -19.68 7.61
N LEU A 336 3.52 -19.41 6.94
CA LEU A 336 2.27 -19.77 7.65
C LEU A 336 1.36 -20.56 6.71
N VAL A 337 0.77 -21.64 7.39
CA VAL A 337 -0.29 -22.34 6.63
C VAL A 337 -1.60 -22.18 7.42
N LEU A 338 -2.57 -21.55 6.60
CA LEU A 338 -3.93 -21.59 7.16
C LEU A 338 -4.71 -22.79 6.61
N GLN A 339 -5.18 -23.63 7.67
CA GLN A 339 -5.90 -24.84 7.23
C GLN A 339 -7.25 -24.93 7.96
N GLY A 340 -8.15 -25.59 7.23
CA GLY A 340 -9.49 -25.72 7.86
C GLY A 340 -10.51 -26.23 6.83
N ALA A 341 -11.72 -26.48 7.41
CA ALA A 341 -12.81 -26.93 6.51
C ALA A 341 -13.14 -25.86 5.46
N PRO A 342 -13.79 -26.27 4.44
CA PRO A 342 -14.18 -25.28 3.43
C PRO A 342 -15.16 -24.24 4.00
N GLY A 343 -14.83 -22.97 3.56
CA GLY A 343 -15.81 -21.91 3.92
C GLY A 343 -15.46 -21.26 5.27
N THR A 344 -14.24 -21.46 5.73
CA THR A 344 -13.90 -20.84 7.04
C THR A 344 -13.16 -19.52 6.81
N GLY A 345 -13.01 -19.10 5.53
CA GLY A 345 -12.47 -17.76 5.21
C GLY A 345 -10.94 -17.76 5.19
N LYS A 346 -10.26 -18.84 4.78
CA LYS A 346 -8.78 -18.92 4.86
C LYS A 346 -8.14 -17.94 3.87
N THR A 347 -8.72 -18.02 2.66
CA THR A 347 -8.11 -17.12 1.65
C THR A 347 -8.36 -15.65 2.03
N TRP A 348 -9.54 -15.45 2.48
CA TRP A 348 -9.85 -14.07 2.91
C TRP A 348 -8.94 -13.62 4.06
N LEU A 349 -8.74 -14.42 5.01
CA LEU A 349 -7.91 -14.01 6.17
C LEU A 349 -6.43 -13.94 5.79
N ALA A 350 -5.95 -14.86 4.92
CA ALA A 350 -4.52 -14.86 4.52
C ALA A 350 -4.12 -13.50 3.93
N LYS A 351 -4.98 -12.99 3.07
CA LYS A 351 -4.62 -11.71 2.41
C LYS A 351 -4.65 -10.56 3.42
N ARG A 352 -5.55 -10.55 4.32
CA ARG A 352 -5.62 -9.44 5.31
C ARG A 352 -4.50 -9.56 6.33
N LEU A 353 -4.18 -10.81 6.67
CA LEU A 353 -3.00 -10.95 7.57
C LEU A 353 -1.73 -10.46 6.86
N ALA A 354 -1.71 -10.70 5.55
CA ALA A 354 -0.53 -10.20 4.79
C ALA A 354 -0.48 -8.67 4.83
N TYR A 355 -1.66 -8.08 4.64
CA TYR A 355 -1.65 -6.61 4.70
C TYR A 355 -1.29 -6.11 6.10
N ALA A 356 -1.84 -6.77 7.06
CA ALA A 356 -1.50 -6.34 8.45
C ALA A 356 -0.01 -6.55 8.75
N LEU A 357 0.56 -7.62 8.23
CA LEU A 357 2.01 -7.86 8.45
C LEU A 357 2.83 -6.77 7.75
N ILE A 358 2.32 -6.35 6.62
CA ILE A 358 3.07 -5.35 5.83
C ILE A 358 2.82 -3.96 6.43
N GLY A 359 1.60 -3.90 7.05
CA GLY A 359 1.28 -2.61 7.70
C GLY A 359 0.50 -1.70 6.75
N SER A 360 0.18 -2.18 5.49
CA SER A 360 -0.62 -1.39 4.54
C SER A 360 -1.17 -2.32 3.45
N GLU A 361 -2.20 -1.87 2.74
CA GLU A 361 -2.77 -2.64 1.61
C GLU A 361 -1.92 -2.41 0.35
N SER A 362 -0.73 -2.97 0.40
CA SER A 362 0.21 -2.80 -0.75
C SER A 362 0.14 -4.01 -1.66
N PRO A 363 -0.68 -3.96 -2.76
CA PRO A 363 -0.82 -5.13 -3.63
C PRO A 363 0.53 -5.53 -4.27
N GLY A 364 1.52 -4.54 -4.37
CA GLY A 364 2.82 -4.88 -4.99
C GLY A 364 3.70 -5.71 -4.06
N ALA A 365 3.37 -5.64 -2.79
CA ALA A 365 4.18 -6.40 -1.80
C ALA A 365 3.53 -7.75 -1.46
N VAL A 366 2.33 -7.94 -2.15
CA VAL A 366 1.68 -9.26 -1.96
C VAL A 366 1.51 -9.91 -3.34
N ARG A 367 1.93 -11.05 -3.39
CA ARG A 367 1.73 -11.79 -4.65
C ARG A 367 0.99 -13.10 -4.35
N SER A 368 -0.15 -13.30 -5.19
CA SER A 368 -0.92 -14.53 -4.94
C SER A 368 -0.64 -15.56 -6.04
N LEU A 369 -0.53 -16.77 -5.57
CA LEU A 369 -0.30 -17.90 -6.48
C LEU A 369 -1.28 -19.03 -6.12
N GLN A 370 -1.51 -19.73 -7.21
CA GLN A 370 -2.35 -20.91 -6.92
C GLN A 370 -1.65 -22.17 -7.44
N PHE A 371 -1.68 -23.26 -6.51
CA PHE A 371 -1.13 -24.55 -6.98
C PHE A 371 -2.23 -25.37 -7.66
N HIS A 372 -1.73 -26.01 -8.71
CA HIS A 372 -2.59 -27.02 -9.38
C HIS A 372 -1.79 -28.31 -9.65
N PRO A 373 -2.49 -29.36 -10.00
CA PRO A 373 -1.83 -30.69 -10.10
C PRO A 373 -0.64 -30.66 -11.06
N ASN A 374 -0.62 -29.73 -11.93
CA ASN A 374 0.51 -29.73 -12.89
C ASN A 374 1.53 -28.64 -12.55
N SER A 375 1.32 -28.09 -11.42
CA SER A 375 2.36 -27.12 -11.03
C SER A 375 3.74 -27.79 -10.91
N SER A 376 4.77 -27.10 -11.40
CA SER A 376 6.12 -27.72 -11.41
C SER A 376 7.14 -26.69 -10.93
N TYR A 377 8.40 -27.23 -10.83
CA TYR A 377 9.51 -26.35 -10.40
C TYR A 377 9.71 -25.20 -11.37
N GLU A 378 9.59 -25.47 -12.59
CA GLU A 378 9.89 -24.45 -13.61
C GLU A 378 8.84 -23.35 -13.61
N ASP A 379 7.65 -23.68 -13.01
CA ASP A 379 6.60 -22.65 -12.97
C ASP A 379 6.79 -21.71 -11.77
N LEU A 380 7.46 -22.18 -10.76
CA LEU A 380 7.50 -21.38 -9.52
C LEU A 380 8.89 -20.76 -9.33
N VAL A 381 9.90 -21.54 -9.70
CA VAL A 381 11.24 -21.08 -9.29
C VAL A 381 11.96 -20.57 -10.55
N ARG A 382 12.34 -21.53 -11.51
CA ARG A 382 13.03 -21.08 -12.73
C ARG A 382 13.05 -22.22 -13.75
N GLY A 383 12.88 -21.76 -15.10
CA GLY A 383 12.93 -22.79 -16.17
C GLY A 383 13.06 -22.15 -17.55
N TRP A 384 13.25 -23.07 -18.64
CA TRP A 384 13.37 -22.59 -20.03
C TRP A 384 11.98 -22.37 -20.63
N ARG A 385 11.83 -21.06 -21.31
CA ARG A 385 10.54 -20.77 -21.97
C ARG A 385 10.78 -20.25 -23.39
N PRO A 386 9.80 -20.58 -24.26
CA PRO A 386 9.96 -20.06 -25.63
C PRO A 386 9.82 -18.53 -25.69
N SER A 387 10.68 -17.82 -26.51
CA SER A 387 10.67 -16.34 -26.59
C SER A 387 9.72 -15.89 -27.70
N ALA A 388 8.80 -14.82 -27.41
CA ALA A 388 7.76 -14.34 -28.36
C ALA A 388 8.36 -13.26 -29.27
N THR A 389 9.70 -13.13 -29.61
CA THR A 389 10.18 -12.06 -30.50
C THR A 389 9.64 -12.27 -31.94
N LYS A 390 8.87 -11.07 -32.51
CA LYS A 390 8.28 -10.78 -33.83
C LYS A 390 9.24 -11.19 -34.96
N GLY A 391 9.96 -12.42 -34.85
CA GLY A 391 10.64 -12.93 -36.07
C GLY A 391 10.83 -14.45 -35.96
N GLY A 392 9.82 -15.26 -35.60
CA GLY A 392 9.66 -16.67 -36.01
C GLY A 392 10.90 -17.51 -35.66
N ASP A 393 11.84 -17.27 -34.61
CA ASP A 393 12.79 -18.39 -34.33
C ASP A 393 12.63 -18.84 -32.88
N GLY A 394 11.62 -19.63 -32.40
CA GLY A 394 11.46 -20.62 -31.31
C GLY A 394 12.65 -20.62 -30.34
N GLN A 395 13.35 -19.61 -29.98
CA GLN A 395 14.50 -19.68 -29.04
C GLN A 395 13.99 -19.75 -27.60
N LEU A 396 14.68 -20.80 -26.88
CA LEU A 396 14.33 -20.94 -25.45
C LEU A 396 15.17 -19.96 -24.61
N VAL A 397 14.43 -19.23 -23.70
CA VAL A 397 15.14 -18.32 -22.76
C VAL A 397 14.85 -18.76 -21.32
N LEU A 398 15.95 -18.74 -20.61
CA LEU A 398 15.79 -19.10 -19.19
C LEU A 398 15.05 -17.97 -18.45
N THR A 399 14.03 -18.34 -17.64
CA THR A 399 13.19 -17.31 -17.03
C THR A 399 12.90 -17.67 -15.56
N ASP A 400 13.02 -16.58 -14.67
CA ASP A 400 12.67 -16.80 -13.25
C ASP A 400 11.14 -16.91 -13.08
N GLY A 401 10.82 -17.81 -12.16
CA GLY A 401 9.39 -17.97 -11.83
C GLY A 401 8.96 -16.94 -10.79
N PRO A 402 7.68 -16.96 -10.47
CA PRO A 402 7.09 -15.90 -9.64
C PRO A 402 7.71 -15.85 -8.24
N LEU A 403 8.15 -16.97 -7.66
CA LEU A 403 8.78 -16.89 -6.32
C LEU A 403 10.10 -16.11 -6.38
N LEU A 404 10.96 -16.45 -7.36
CA LEU A 404 12.26 -15.74 -7.39
C LEU A 404 12.06 -14.28 -7.81
N GLN A 405 11.10 -14.08 -8.75
CA GLN A 405 10.84 -12.69 -9.15
C GLN A 405 10.41 -11.85 -7.94
N HIS A 406 9.51 -12.40 -7.16
CA HIS A 406 9.02 -11.62 -6.00
C HIS A 406 10.10 -11.50 -4.91
N ALA A 407 10.93 -12.52 -4.74
CA ALA A 407 12.07 -12.45 -3.77
C ALA A 407 13.04 -11.33 -4.16
N GLU A 408 13.27 -11.20 -5.44
CA GLU A 408 14.20 -10.11 -5.84
C GLU A 408 13.54 -8.75 -5.60
N GLN A 409 12.26 -8.70 -5.76
CA GLN A 409 11.60 -7.42 -5.39
C GLN A 409 11.74 -7.14 -3.89
N ALA A 410 11.55 -8.13 -3.15
CA ALA A 410 11.73 -7.95 -1.69
C ALA A 410 13.15 -7.52 -1.34
N ARG A 411 14.05 -8.01 -2.00
CA ARG A 411 15.46 -7.64 -1.71
C ARG A 411 15.71 -6.17 -2.00
N LYS A 412 14.98 -5.63 -2.97
CA LYS A 412 15.18 -4.22 -3.34
C LYS A 412 14.48 -3.29 -2.34
N GLN A 413 13.58 -3.86 -1.52
CA GLN A 413 12.89 -3.08 -0.47
C GLN A 413 12.99 -3.80 0.87
N PRO A 414 14.14 -3.72 1.53
CA PRO A 414 14.43 -4.57 2.71
C PRO A 414 13.59 -4.14 3.93
N ASP A 415 12.95 -2.89 3.81
CA ASP A 415 12.23 -2.42 5.01
C ASP A 415 10.74 -2.76 4.92
N ILE A 416 10.40 -3.37 3.76
CA ILE A 416 8.96 -3.71 3.60
C ILE A 416 8.82 -5.24 3.51
N PRO A 417 7.99 -5.77 4.39
CA PRO A 417 7.72 -7.21 4.21
C PRO A 417 7.05 -7.50 2.86
N HIS A 418 7.53 -8.58 2.20
CA HIS A 418 6.87 -9.07 0.97
C HIS A 418 6.27 -10.46 1.20
N VAL A 419 5.02 -10.50 0.65
CA VAL A 419 4.32 -11.74 1.04
C VAL A 419 3.90 -12.49 -0.23
N ILE A 420 4.17 -13.80 -0.20
CA ILE A 420 3.56 -14.69 -1.22
C ILE A 420 2.40 -15.47 -0.59
N VAL A 421 1.22 -15.21 -1.27
CA VAL A 421 0.06 -16.03 -0.84
C VAL A 421 -0.12 -17.21 -1.81
N ILE A 422 0.01 -18.44 -1.16
CA ILE A 422 -0.19 -19.63 -2.03
C ILE A 422 -1.55 -20.26 -1.68
N GLU A 423 -2.33 -20.27 -2.69
CA GLU A 423 -3.66 -20.91 -2.49
C GLU A 423 -3.61 -22.40 -2.84
N GLU A 424 -4.24 -23.15 -1.98
CA GLU A 424 -4.39 -24.60 -2.18
C GLU A 424 -3.04 -25.29 -2.39
N VAL A 425 -2.21 -25.14 -1.33
CA VAL A 425 -0.81 -25.61 -1.45
C VAL A 425 -0.79 -27.15 -1.54
N ASN A 426 -1.88 -27.75 -1.20
CA ASN A 426 -1.83 -29.23 -1.23
C ASN A 426 -2.40 -29.77 -2.54
N ARG A 427 -2.78 -28.95 -3.50
CA ARG A 427 -3.33 -29.43 -4.80
C ARG A 427 -2.22 -29.66 -5.80
N GLY A 428 -0.97 -29.58 -5.37
CA GLY A 428 0.25 -30.00 -6.08
C GLY A 428 1.22 -30.70 -5.12
N ASN A 429 2.39 -31.12 -5.72
CA ASN A 429 3.46 -31.67 -4.86
C ASN A 429 4.45 -30.56 -4.43
N PRO A 430 4.17 -30.02 -3.25
CA PRO A 430 4.94 -28.84 -2.83
C PRO A 430 6.45 -29.12 -2.80
N ALA A 431 6.79 -30.35 -2.37
CA ALA A 431 8.24 -30.64 -2.34
C ALA A 431 8.86 -30.57 -3.73
N GLN A 432 8.14 -31.09 -4.66
CA GLN A 432 8.69 -31.05 -6.04
C GLN A 432 8.64 -29.64 -6.61
N VAL A 433 7.62 -28.96 -6.31
CA VAL A 433 7.47 -27.62 -6.91
C VAL A 433 8.51 -26.66 -6.32
N PHE A 434 8.80 -26.74 -4.98
CA PHE A 434 9.74 -25.80 -4.35
C PHE A 434 11.20 -26.21 -4.61
N GLY A 435 11.45 -27.48 -4.88
CA GLY A 435 12.85 -27.90 -5.11
C GLY A 435 13.78 -27.44 -3.99
N GLU A 436 14.81 -26.63 -4.39
CA GLU A 436 15.81 -26.20 -3.37
C GLU A 436 15.20 -25.15 -2.44
N MET A 437 14.15 -24.46 -2.92
CA MET A 437 13.53 -23.40 -2.07
C MET A 437 12.91 -24.00 -0.81
N LEU A 438 12.69 -25.26 -0.82
CA LEU A 438 12.12 -25.87 0.39
C LEU A 438 13.05 -25.69 1.59
N THR A 439 14.35 -25.78 1.33
CA THR A 439 15.30 -25.54 2.44
C THR A 439 15.40 -24.04 2.74
N LEU A 440 15.32 -23.18 1.70
CA LEU A 440 15.69 -21.75 1.88
C LEU A 440 14.48 -20.95 2.37
N ILE A 441 13.31 -21.63 2.39
CA ILE A 441 12.15 -20.87 2.92
C ILE A 441 12.18 -20.89 4.45
N GLU A 442 13.07 -21.65 4.93
CA GLU A 442 13.22 -21.60 6.39
C GLU A 442 13.81 -20.25 6.82
N GLY A 443 13.17 -19.70 7.84
CA GLY A 443 13.53 -18.32 8.25
C GLY A 443 15.01 -18.19 8.63
N THR A 444 15.66 -19.15 9.18
CA THR A 444 17.06 -19.02 9.67
C THR A 444 18.06 -19.31 8.55
N LYS A 445 17.59 -19.71 7.39
CA LYS A 445 18.55 -20.12 6.35
C LYS A 445 18.45 -19.17 5.15
N ARG A 446 18.17 -17.89 5.42
CA ARG A 446 17.96 -16.97 4.27
C ARG A 446 19.13 -15.99 4.19
N SER A 447 20.39 -16.52 4.43
CA SER A 447 21.59 -15.65 4.34
C SER A 447 22.57 -16.24 3.32
N PRO A 448 23.50 -15.48 2.93
CA PRO A 448 24.47 -15.91 1.90
C PRO A 448 25.22 -17.18 2.33
N LYS A 449 25.40 -17.42 3.61
CA LYS A 449 26.13 -18.62 4.06
C LYS A 449 25.33 -19.91 3.79
N ASP A 450 24.03 -19.77 3.64
CA ASP A 450 23.19 -20.97 3.45
C ASP A 450 22.77 -21.08 1.98
N ALA A 451 23.35 -20.23 1.09
CA ALA A 451 22.92 -20.17 -0.32
C ALA A 451 23.16 -21.51 -1.03
N LEU A 452 22.18 -21.94 -1.91
CA LEU A 452 22.31 -23.21 -2.64
C LEU A 452 22.38 -22.93 -4.15
N VAL A 453 22.94 -23.97 -4.92
CA VAL A 453 22.94 -23.89 -6.40
C VAL A 453 21.57 -24.34 -6.92
N LEU A 454 21.03 -23.46 -7.84
CA LEU A 454 19.71 -23.81 -8.39
C LEU A 454 19.84 -24.86 -9.49
N SER A 455 18.67 -25.58 -9.76
CA SER A 455 18.69 -26.61 -10.83
C SER A 455 19.00 -25.99 -12.19
N TYR A 456 18.51 -24.75 -12.32
CA TYR A 456 18.81 -24.04 -13.57
C TYR A 456 19.58 -22.75 -13.26
N PRO A 457 21.03 -22.92 -13.04
CA PRO A 457 21.84 -21.74 -12.72
C PRO A 457 22.19 -20.92 -13.97
N ARG A 458 22.30 -19.64 -13.80
CA ARG A 458 22.70 -18.81 -14.96
C ARG A 458 24.19 -18.93 -15.26
N THR A 459 24.93 -19.11 -14.13
CA THR A 459 26.37 -19.39 -14.32
C THR A 459 26.78 -20.58 -13.45
N VAL A 460 27.97 -21.08 -13.69
CA VAL A 460 28.44 -22.30 -12.98
C VAL A 460 28.65 -21.98 -11.50
N GLU A 461 28.84 -20.70 -11.21
CA GLU A 461 29.18 -20.41 -9.79
C GLU A 461 27.99 -19.77 -9.08
N GLU A 462 26.87 -19.65 -9.76
CA GLU A 462 25.75 -18.92 -9.14
C GLU A 462 25.17 -19.72 -7.96
N GLN A 463 25.10 -18.98 -6.78
CA GLN A 463 24.34 -19.49 -5.61
C GLN A 463 23.24 -18.49 -5.23
N TYR A 464 22.13 -19.18 -4.67
CA TYR A 464 21.00 -18.27 -4.40
C TYR A 464 20.47 -18.49 -2.98
N HIS A 465 20.08 -17.32 -2.29
CA HIS A 465 19.33 -17.39 -1.02
C HIS A 465 18.15 -16.42 -1.05
N LEU A 466 17.15 -16.77 -0.17
CA LEU A 466 15.95 -15.90 -0.14
C LEU A 466 16.19 -14.72 0.81
N PRO A 467 15.55 -13.47 0.50
CA PRO A 467 15.70 -12.31 1.39
C PRO A 467 14.90 -12.50 2.70
N ASP A 468 15.45 -11.87 3.77
CA ASP A 468 14.87 -12.09 5.12
C ASP A 468 13.47 -11.48 5.22
N ASN A 469 13.19 -10.41 4.44
CA ASN A 469 11.87 -9.73 4.54
C ASN A 469 10.84 -10.37 3.61
N LEU A 470 11.02 -11.69 3.13
CA LEU A 470 10.01 -12.44 2.34
C LEU A 470 9.23 -13.39 3.27
N TYR A 471 7.90 -13.24 3.14
CA TYR A 471 7.01 -14.10 3.94
C TYR A 471 6.09 -14.91 3.02
N ILE A 472 5.75 -16.15 3.61
CA ILE A 472 4.83 -16.99 2.81
C ILE A 472 3.62 -17.35 3.69
N VAL A 473 2.41 -17.12 3.08
CA VAL A 473 1.20 -17.69 3.74
C VAL A 473 0.43 -18.53 2.72
N ALA A 474 0.11 -19.78 3.22
CA ALA A 474 -0.57 -20.72 2.30
C ALA A 474 -1.89 -21.16 2.93
N THR A 475 -2.82 -21.44 1.95
CA THR A 475 -4.10 -22.00 2.45
C THR A 475 -4.22 -23.47 2.03
N MET A 476 -4.86 -24.21 3.01
CA MET A 476 -4.93 -25.67 2.74
C MET A 476 -6.31 -26.18 3.18
N ASN A 477 -6.94 -26.79 2.14
CA ASN A 477 -8.17 -27.51 2.52
C ASN A 477 -7.87 -28.93 3.00
N ILE A 478 -8.41 -29.24 4.14
CA ILE A 478 -7.96 -30.55 4.71
C ILE A 478 -9.04 -31.60 4.42
N ALA A 479 -10.21 -31.19 3.78
CA ALA A 479 -11.30 -32.16 3.55
C ALA A 479 -11.10 -32.86 2.20
N ASP A 480 -10.13 -32.34 1.41
CA ASP A 480 -9.97 -32.93 0.06
C ASP A 480 -9.01 -34.13 0.13
N ARG A 481 -9.56 -35.27 -0.04
CA ARG A 481 -8.80 -36.54 0.15
C ARG A 481 -7.93 -36.81 -1.09
N SER A 482 -8.10 -36.04 -2.21
CA SER A 482 -7.34 -36.22 -3.46
C SER A 482 -6.09 -35.33 -3.49
N LEU A 483 -5.76 -34.79 -2.29
CA LEU A 483 -4.65 -33.81 -2.32
C LEU A 483 -3.36 -34.49 -1.83
N ALA A 484 -2.24 -34.11 -2.46
CA ALA A 484 -0.91 -34.62 -2.06
C ALA A 484 -0.63 -34.37 -0.57
N LEU A 485 -0.22 -35.44 0.14
CA LEU A 485 0.12 -35.29 1.57
C LEU A 485 1.28 -34.30 1.74
N VAL A 486 0.96 -33.33 2.65
CA VAL A 486 2.11 -32.42 2.90
C VAL A 486 3.22 -33.19 3.62
N ASP A 487 4.40 -33.19 2.95
CA ASP A 487 5.51 -34.00 3.51
C ASP A 487 6.08 -33.35 4.78
N PHE A 488 6.72 -34.12 5.67
CA PHE A 488 7.27 -33.70 6.97
C PHE A 488 8.25 -32.53 6.81
N ALA A 489 8.80 -32.52 5.65
CA ALA A 489 9.78 -31.44 5.42
C ALA A 489 9.08 -30.07 5.33
N LEU A 490 7.94 -30.06 4.73
CA LEU A 490 7.20 -28.78 4.66
C LEU A 490 6.63 -28.41 6.04
N ARG A 491 6.21 -29.34 6.75
CA ARG A 491 5.62 -29.06 8.07
C ARG A 491 6.65 -28.42 9.01
N ARG A 492 7.87 -28.76 8.88
CA ARG A 492 8.90 -28.21 9.79
C ARG A 492 9.21 -26.75 9.44
N ARG A 493 8.81 -26.34 8.29
CA ARG A 493 9.25 -25.00 7.85
C ARG A 493 8.08 -24.02 7.83
N PHE A 494 6.88 -24.66 8.18
CA PHE A 494 5.70 -23.77 8.31
C PHE A 494 5.15 -23.86 9.73
N CYS A 495 4.61 -22.71 10.14
CA CYS A 495 3.68 -22.85 11.27
C CYS A 495 2.25 -23.04 10.75
N PHE A 496 1.51 -23.92 11.54
CA PHE A 496 0.16 -24.28 11.04
C PHE A 496 -0.89 -23.72 12.00
N GLU A 497 -1.84 -22.94 11.25
CA GLU A 497 -3.02 -22.45 12.01
C GLU A 497 -4.30 -23.05 11.45
N THR A 498 -5.02 -23.77 12.46
CA THR A 498 -6.29 -24.39 12.01
C THR A 498 -7.45 -23.42 12.27
N LEU A 499 -8.16 -23.12 11.10
CA LEU A 499 -9.35 -22.27 11.27
C LEU A 499 -10.61 -23.13 11.37
N GLU A 500 -11.34 -22.91 12.47
CA GLU A 500 -12.61 -23.64 12.66
C GLU A 500 -13.79 -22.75 12.26
N PRO A 501 -14.88 -23.48 11.85
CA PRO A 501 -16.06 -22.65 11.61
C PRO A 501 -16.37 -21.73 12.79
N ALA A 502 -16.54 -20.41 12.40
CA ALA A 502 -16.65 -19.42 13.49
C ALA A 502 -18.05 -18.80 13.49
N PHE A 503 -18.99 -19.52 14.09
CA PHE A 503 -20.33 -18.94 14.29
C PHE A 503 -20.39 -18.23 15.65
N THR A 504 -19.55 -17.15 15.86
CA THR A 504 -19.34 -16.38 17.11
C THR A 504 -20.37 -15.25 17.22
N ALA A 505 -20.23 -14.49 18.31
CA ALA A 505 -21.11 -13.32 18.49
C ALA A 505 -20.88 -12.27 17.37
N ALA A 506 -19.64 -12.14 17.01
CA ALA A 506 -19.35 -11.23 15.89
C ALA A 506 -20.07 -11.66 14.60
N TRP A 507 -20.06 -12.95 14.37
CA TRP A 507 -20.82 -13.44 13.21
C TRP A 507 -22.31 -13.11 13.34
N SER A 508 -22.84 -13.38 14.52
CA SER A 508 -24.28 -13.12 14.71
C SER A 508 -24.60 -11.64 14.53
N ALA A 509 -23.76 -10.82 15.03
CA ALA A 509 -24.02 -9.37 14.92
C ALA A 509 -24.02 -8.94 13.45
N LEU A 510 -23.04 -9.47 12.72
CA LEU A 510 -22.98 -9.09 11.30
C LEU A 510 -24.20 -9.63 10.53
N VAL A 511 -24.55 -10.81 10.76
CA VAL A 511 -25.65 -11.40 9.98
C VAL A 511 -26.99 -10.76 10.39
N THR A 512 -27.13 -10.37 11.63
CA THR A 512 -28.37 -9.67 12.05
C THR A 512 -28.55 -8.39 11.25
N LYS A 513 -27.43 -7.74 11.02
CA LYS A 513 -27.51 -6.51 10.21
C LYS A 513 -27.86 -6.84 8.75
N ARG A 514 -27.59 -8.02 8.38
CA ARG A 514 -27.77 -8.33 6.95
C ARG A 514 -29.11 -9.06 6.72
N LEU A 515 -29.72 -9.30 7.80
CA LEU A 515 -31.10 -9.83 7.72
C LEU A 515 -32.03 -8.94 8.52
N PRO A 516 -32.30 -7.78 8.06
CA PRO A 516 -32.95 -6.72 8.86
C PRO A 516 -34.41 -7.08 9.19
N ASN A 517 -35.07 -7.94 8.42
CA ASN A 517 -36.50 -8.21 8.68
C ASN A 517 -36.69 -9.54 9.43
N ASN A 518 -35.51 -10.28 9.65
CA ASN A 518 -35.64 -11.56 10.37
C ASN A 518 -34.47 -11.73 11.35
N PRO A 519 -34.28 -10.90 12.34
CA PRO A 519 -33.11 -10.99 13.23
C PRO A 519 -33.16 -12.25 14.11
N GLU A 520 -34.40 -12.70 14.41
CA GLU A 520 -34.53 -13.94 15.22
C GLU A 520 -34.02 -15.17 14.46
N LEU A 521 -33.99 -15.07 13.14
CA LEU A 521 -33.56 -16.21 12.30
C LEU A 521 -32.07 -16.50 12.49
N VAL A 522 -31.29 -15.56 12.90
CA VAL A 522 -29.83 -15.72 13.03
C VAL A 522 -29.52 -16.78 14.10
N ASP A 523 -30.27 -16.70 15.25
CA ASP A 523 -30.02 -17.71 16.31
C ASP A 523 -30.47 -19.11 15.86
N VAL A 524 -31.52 -19.08 15.06
CA VAL A 524 -31.99 -20.40 14.54
C VAL A 524 -30.93 -21.00 13.61
N ILE A 525 -30.40 -20.16 12.73
CA ILE A 525 -29.37 -20.67 11.79
C ILE A 525 -28.15 -21.16 12.57
N ARG A 526 -27.76 -20.40 13.52
CA ARG A 526 -26.57 -20.79 14.32
C ARG A 526 -26.80 -22.15 15.00
N THR A 527 -27.95 -22.30 15.61
CA THR A 527 -28.21 -23.58 16.31
C THR A 527 -28.24 -24.74 15.31
N LYS A 528 -28.85 -24.49 14.22
CA LYS A 528 -28.96 -25.59 13.23
C LYS A 528 -27.58 -25.96 12.68
N VAL A 529 -26.83 -25.02 12.31
CA VAL A 529 -25.54 -25.38 11.70
C VAL A 529 -24.60 -25.97 12.77
N GLU A 530 -24.67 -25.53 14.01
CA GLU A 530 -23.81 -26.13 15.06
C GLU A 530 -24.20 -27.59 15.30
N THR A 531 -25.52 -27.82 15.26
CA THR A 531 -25.94 -29.23 15.40
C THR A 531 -25.43 -30.06 14.22
N LEU A 532 -25.61 -29.47 13.06
CA LEU A 532 -25.10 -30.21 11.88
C LEU A 532 -23.59 -30.45 11.99
N ASN A 533 -22.84 -29.40 12.35
CA ASN A 533 -21.37 -29.56 12.43
C ASN A 533 -20.98 -30.56 13.53
N THR A 534 -21.78 -30.66 14.62
CA THR A 534 -21.49 -31.70 15.63
C THR A 534 -21.69 -33.10 15.05
N GLN A 535 -22.76 -33.20 14.31
CA GLN A 535 -22.98 -34.51 13.66
C GLN A 535 -21.83 -34.84 12.70
N ILE A 536 -21.37 -33.86 11.91
CA ILE A 536 -20.30 -34.11 10.91
C ILE A 536 -18.99 -34.42 11.65
N ARG A 537 -18.64 -33.68 12.72
CA ARG A 537 -17.33 -33.85 13.39
C ARG A 537 -17.26 -35.20 14.12
N THR A 538 -18.39 -35.70 14.57
CA THR A 538 -18.34 -36.96 15.35
C THR A 538 -18.53 -38.17 14.42
N ASP A 539 -18.76 -37.89 13.15
CA ASP A 539 -18.89 -39.02 12.21
C ASP A 539 -17.53 -39.67 11.94
N PRO A 540 -17.43 -40.95 12.01
CA PRO A 540 -16.14 -41.66 11.90
C PRO A 540 -15.55 -41.56 10.49
N ALA A 541 -16.44 -41.37 9.49
CA ALA A 541 -15.91 -41.31 8.09
C ALA A 541 -15.57 -39.87 7.70
N LEU A 542 -16.04 -38.86 8.41
CA LEU A 542 -15.77 -37.48 7.96
C LEU A 542 -14.80 -36.80 8.90
N GLY A 543 -15.31 -36.37 10.26
CA GLY A 543 -14.42 -35.69 11.23
C GLY A 543 -14.56 -34.16 11.13
N PRO A 544 -13.69 -33.39 11.85
CA PRO A 544 -13.76 -31.92 11.95
C PRO A 544 -13.40 -31.23 10.63
N ALA A 545 -12.70 -31.85 9.77
CA ALA A 545 -12.23 -31.22 8.53
C ALA A 545 -13.38 -31.04 7.54
N PHE A 546 -14.58 -31.64 7.81
CA PHE A 546 -15.68 -31.60 6.82
C PHE A 546 -16.78 -30.68 7.32
N GLN A 547 -16.52 -30.03 8.42
CA GLN A 547 -17.59 -29.17 8.95
C GLN A 547 -17.95 -28.08 7.95
N ILE A 548 -19.19 -27.50 8.18
CA ILE A 548 -19.66 -26.43 7.28
C ILE A 548 -19.18 -25.07 7.80
N GLY A 549 -18.56 -24.35 6.93
CA GLY A 549 -17.97 -23.06 7.34
C GLY A 549 -19.02 -21.93 7.34
N HIS A 550 -18.67 -20.83 7.99
CA HIS A 550 -19.61 -19.71 8.20
C HIS A 550 -19.78 -18.91 6.91
N SER A 551 -18.93 -19.08 5.94
CA SER A 551 -19.06 -18.28 4.70
C SER A 551 -20.35 -18.64 3.95
N TYR A 552 -20.79 -19.95 4.03
CA TYR A 552 -22.05 -20.34 3.35
C TYR A 552 -23.24 -19.56 3.92
N LEU A 553 -23.07 -19.29 5.21
CA LEU A 553 -24.28 -18.74 5.88
C LEU A 553 -24.05 -17.29 6.28
N THR A 554 -23.24 -16.60 5.51
CA THR A 554 -23.02 -15.16 5.68
C THR A 554 -23.39 -14.45 4.37
N PRO A 555 -24.49 -13.78 4.35
CA PRO A 555 -24.89 -13.09 3.11
C PRO A 555 -23.90 -11.98 2.73
N ALA A 556 -23.65 -11.95 1.40
CA ALA A 556 -22.70 -10.91 0.95
C ALA A 556 -23.31 -9.51 1.11
N ASP A 557 -24.71 -9.42 0.87
CA ASP A 557 -25.44 -8.14 1.04
C ASP A 557 -26.67 -8.36 1.92
N ALA A 558 -27.29 -7.11 2.21
CA ALA A 558 -28.52 -7.22 3.02
C ALA A 558 -29.60 -8.00 2.27
N GLU A 559 -30.28 -8.92 3.08
CA GLU A 559 -31.32 -9.79 2.48
C GLU A 559 -32.64 -9.54 3.19
N ALA A 560 -33.60 -9.00 2.27
CA ALA A 560 -34.91 -8.63 2.87
C ALA A 560 -35.72 -9.90 3.20
N ASP A 561 -35.61 -10.90 2.30
CA ASP A 561 -36.28 -12.19 2.60
C ASP A 561 -35.27 -13.20 3.19
N GLY A 562 -35.01 -13.07 4.56
CA GLY A 562 -33.98 -13.90 5.23
C GLY A 562 -34.31 -15.39 5.18
N ARG A 563 -35.54 -15.80 5.38
CA ARG A 563 -35.91 -17.24 5.39
C ARG A 563 -35.75 -17.84 3.99
N GLY A 564 -36.23 -17.07 3.01
CA GLY A 564 -36.04 -17.57 1.62
C GLY A 564 -34.55 -17.70 1.27
N TRP A 565 -33.80 -16.74 1.67
CA TRP A 565 -32.35 -16.81 1.41
C TRP A 565 -31.72 -18.05 2.07
N PHE A 566 -32.02 -18.18 3.37
CA PHE A 566 -31.45 -19.33 4.09
C PHE A 566 -31.85 -20.64 3.42
N ALA A 567 -33.17 -20.78 3.11
CA ALA A 567 -33.61 -22.02 2.43
C ALA A 567 -32.88 -22.19 1.08
N GLY A 568 -32.75 -21.11 0.43
CA GLY A 568 -32.04 -21.15 -0.87
C GLY A 568 -30.59 -21.66 -0.70
N VAL A 569 -29.88 -21.15 0.31
CA VAL A 569 -28.50 -21.58 0.55
C VAL A 569 -28.46 -23.08 0.91
N VAL A 570 -29.38 -23.49 1.74
CA VAL A 570 -29.38 -24.91 2.17
C VAL A 570 -29.65 -25.80 0.95
N GLU A 571 -30.48 -25.40 0.09
CA GLU A 571 -30.86 -26.29 -1.02
C GLU A 571 -29.81 -26.28 -2.12
N SER A 572 -29.26 -25.16 -2.35
CA SER A 572 -28.41 -25.07 -3.55
C SER A 572 -26.95 -25.33 -3.20
N GLU A 573 -26.54 -25.18 -1.93
CA GLU A 573 -25.08 -25.31 -1.67
C GLU A 573 -24.84 -26.38 -0.60
N ILE A 574 -25.60 -26.38 0.49
CA ILE A 574 -25.28 -27.30 1.61
C ILE A 574 -25.82 -28.70 1.29
N ALA A 575 -26.97 -28.77 0.65
CA ALA A 575 -27.54 -30.10 0.36
C ALA A 575 -26.63 -30.89 -0.59
N PRO A 576 -26.22 -30.33 -1.69
CA PRO A 576 -25.34 -31.11 -2.58
C PRO A 576 -24.04 -31.51 -1.86
N LEU A 577 -23.51 -30.62 -1.05
CA LEU A 577 -22.28 -30.98 -0.30
C LEU A 577 -22.51 -32.17 0.63
N LEU A 578 -23.62 -32.11 1.33
CA LEU A 578 -23.88 -33.23 2.26
C LEU A 578 -24.12 -34.52 1.48
N ALA A 579 -24.66 -34.41 0.29
CA ALA A 579 -24.84 -35.63 -0.52
C ALA A 579 -23.49 -36.27 -0.86
N GLU A 580 -22.51 -35.38 -1.01
CA GLU A 580 -21.16 -35.94 -1.28
C GLU A 580 -20.53 -36.50 0.01
N TYR A 581 -20.79 -35.76 1.06
CA TYR A 581 -20.20 -36.26 2.33
C TYR A 581 -20.77 -37.63 2.69
N TRP A 582 -22.06 -37.73 2.56
CA TRP A 582 -22.70 -39.01 2.92
C TRP A 582 -23.19 -39.71 1.65
N PHE A 583 -22.28 -39.91 0.69
CA PHE A 583 -22.63 -40.51 -0.62
C PHE A 583 -23.18 -41.93 -0.43
N ASP A 584 -22.56 -42.61 0.56
CA ASP A 584 -23.02 -44.01 0.75
C ASP A 584 -24.23 -44.05 1.69
N TYR A 585 -24.60 -42.85 2.30
CA TYR A 585 -25.76 -42.81 3.22
C TYR A 585 -26.68 -41.65 2.83
N PRO A 586 -27.48 -41.81 1.76
CA PRO A 586 -28.28 -40.71 1.20
C PRO A 586 -29.42 -40.31 2.16
N ASP A 587 -29.94 -41.27 3.01
CA ASP A 587 -31.01 -40.89 3.97
C ASP A 587 -30.46 -39.96 5.05
N THR A 588 -29.23 -40.27 5.46
CA THR A 588 -28.61 -39.36 6.45
C THR A 588 -28.48 -37.94 5.89
N ALA A 589 -28.02 -37.87 4.66
CA ALA A 589 -27.88 -36.53 4.02
C ALA A 589 -29.24 -35.84 3.90
N THR A 590 -30.26 -36.53 3.39
CA THR A 590 -31.60 -35.94 3.25
C THR A 590 -32.17 -35.51 4.60
N ASP A 591 -31.97 -36.36 5.63
CA ASP A 591 -32.48 -35.98 6.97
C ASP A 591 -31.77 -34.74 7.51
N ALA A 592 -30.47 -34.70 7.25
CA ALA A 592 -29.73 -33.51 7.75
C ALA A 592 -30.21 -32.23 7.04
N VAL A 593 -30.51 -32.36 5.74
CA VAL A 593 -31.00 -31.17 5.00
C VAL A 593 -32.39 -30.79 5.53
N ALA A 594 -33.26 -31.79 5.68
CA ALA A 594 -34.60 -31.49 6.20
C ALA A 594 -34.53 -30.82 7.58
N ALA A 595 -33.59 -31.24 8.43
CA ALA A 595 -33.45 -30.63 9.78
C ALA A 595 -33.03 -29.17 9.67
N MET A 596 -32.29 -28.85 8.61
CA MET A 596 -31.87 -27.45 8.47
C MET A 596 -33.05 -26.59 7.99
N LEU A 597 -34.04 -27.13 7.27
CA LEU A 597 -35.13 -26.32 6.67
C LEU A 597 -36.36 -26.32 7.58
N GLN A 598 -36.47 -27.23 8.56
CA GLN A 598 -37.63 -27.27 9.48
C GLN A 598 -37.51 -26.19 10.56
#